data_AF-A0A7J3X7E8-F1
#
_entry.id   AF-A0A7J3X7E8-F1
#
_cell.length_a   1.000
_cell.length_b   1.000
_cell.length_c   1.000
_cell.angle_alpha   90.00
_cell.angle_beta   90.00
_cell.angle_gamma   90.00
#
_symmetry.space_group_name_H-M   'P 1'
#
loop_
_entity.id
_entity.type
_entity.pdbx_description
1 polymer ?
#
loop_
_entity_poly.entity_id
_entity_poly.type
_entity_poly.pdbx_seq_one_letter_code
_entity_poly.pdbx_strand_id
1 'polypeptide(L)'
;MSSRAANLCLLCRGARGLCGKKSCPVFSLWRTIESVRVPKVSELEEPSPPSVFVGRVGYPRVRVAPAVAAAGGDAELYERPEEWLGMPLDEVLRMRLGLVRGVLQADIRKPGALEEVALLAMSSKPVEVEVRFARPPRPSVRLDLFAPPFGPAGEAERVRLLGNPAVPRPLERAYGDGGLRAEEAVVRLYESGVPVSQIQRAFSVGALGCFRQRKLVPTRWSITAVDDIISRHLLKRVRGLEHLDKYLFFERKYADNTFVAILAPGPWSYEWIEAWFPHTTWNP
;
A
#
# COMPACT_ATOMS: atom_id res chain seq x y z
N MET A 1 15.21 12.47 18.70
CA MET A 1 16.56 12.00 18.41
C MET A 1 17.34 12.18 19.68
N SER A 2 17.95 11.13 20.22
CA SER A 2 19.01 11.32 21.22
C SER A 2 20.03 12.33 20.65
N SER A 3 20.41 13.32 21.45
CA SER A 3 21.34 14.38 21.07
C SER A 3 22.62 13.83 20.42
N ARG A 4 23.03 12.61 20.81
CA ARG A 4 24.18 11.90 20.29
C ARG A 4 24.01 11.43 18.85
N ALA A 5 22.85 10.87 18.48
CA ALA A 5 22.60 10.41 17.11
C ALA A 5 22.42 11.56 16.13
N ALA A 6 21.75 12.65 16.56
CA ALA A 6 21.67 13.88 15.78
C ALA A 6 23.06 14.46 15.52
N ASN A 7 23.90 14.57 16.56
CA ASN A 7 25.29 15.01 16.45
C ASN A 7 26.11 14.11 15.51
N LEU A 8 25.93 12.79 15.60
CA LEU A 8 26.60 11.83 14.72
C LEU A 8 26.21 12.05 13.25
N CYS A 9 24.92 12.25 12.96
CA CYS A 9 24.45 12.54 11.60
C CYS A 9 24.99 13.88 11.07
N LEU A 10 25.03 14.92 11.91
CA LEU A 10 25.59 16.24 11.56
C LEU A 10 27.10 16.16 11.27
N LEU A 11 27.84 15.34 12.02
CA LEU A 11 29.26 15.08 11.78
C LEU A 11 29.49 14.20 10.55
N CYS A 12 28.60 13.22 10.33
CA CYS A 12 28.66 12.29 9.21
C CYS A 12 28.39 12.99 7.88
N ARG A 13 27.44 13.95 7.88
CA ARG A 13 26.90 14.62 6.68
C ARG A 13 26.52 13.64 5.57
N GLY A 14 26.14 12.42 5.97
CA GLY A 14 25.83 11.26 5.12
C GLY A 14 26.95 10.73 4.22
N ALA A 15 28.14 11.34 4.21
CA ALA A 15 29.28 10.92 3.40
C ALA A 15 30.22 9.96 4.14
N ARG A 16 30.26 10.03 5.47
CA ARG A 16 31.28 9.32 6.30
C ARG A 16 30.82 7.98 6.86
N GLY A 17 29.55 7.60 6.69
CA GLY A 17 29.03 6.31 7.17
C GLY A 17 29.12 6.08 8.69
N LEU A 18 29.19 7.15 9.52
CA LEU A 18 29.45 7.03 10.97
C LEU A 18 28.41 6.19 11.74
N CYS A 19 27.21 6.02 11.18
CA CYS A 19 26.14 5.21 11.77
C CYS A 19 26.25 3.70 11.45
N GLY A 20 27.27 3.27 10.70
CA GLY A 20 27.48 1.86 10.34
C GLY A 20 26.50 1.30 9.29
N LYS A 21 25.56 2.11 8.78
CA LYS A 21 24.65 1.69 7.71
C LYS A 21 25.37 1.62 6.36
N LYS A 22 24.96 0.66 5.51
CA LYS A 22 25.49 0.49 4.13
C LYS A 22 25.34 1.75 3.27
N SER A 23 24.22 2.47 3.44
CA SER A 23 23.96 3.74 2.78
C SER A 23 23.23 4.68 3.75
N CYS A 24 23.45 5.99 3.58
CA CYS A 24 22.73 6.99 4.37
C CYS A 24 21.28 7.09 3.87
N PRO A 25 20.25 6.80 4.70
CA PRO A 25 18.85 6.82 4.25
C PRO A 25 18.40 8.17 3.69
N VAL A 26 18.92 9.27 4.24
CA VAL A 26 18.63 10.64 3.75
C VAL A 26 19.17 10.85 2.34
N PHE A 27 20.41 10.42 2.06
CA PHE A 27 20.99 10.53 0.73
C PHE A 27 20.38 9.54 -0.26
N SER A 28 20.00 8.34 0.19
CA SER A 28 19.27 7.39 -0.66
C SER A 28 17.95 8.00 -1.09
N LEU A 29 17.16 8.53 -0.15
CA LEU A 29 15.93 9.24 -0.45
C LEU A 29 16.18 10.42 -1.40
N TRP A 30 17.16 11.29 -1.11
CA TRP A 30 17.45 12.46 -1.95
C TRP A 30 17.84 12.07 -3.38
N ARG A 31 18.75 11.08 -3.55
CA ARG A 31 19.11 10.55 -4.86
C ARG A 31 17.92 9.96 -5.60
N THR A 32 17.05 9.23 -4.90
CA THR A 32 15.83 8.71 -5.52
C THR A 32 14.94 9.85 -5.99
N ILE A 33 14.73 10.89 -5.17
CA ILE A 33 13.94 12.08 -5.52
C ILE A 33 14.51 12.76 -6.77
N GLU A 34 15.84 12.95 -6.86
CA GLU A 34 16.48 13.54 -8.03
C GLU A 34 16.33 12.68 -9.29
N SER A 35 16.27 11.35 -9.14
CA SER A 35 16.06 10.42 -10.25
C SER A 35 14.62 10.36 -10.76
N VAL A 36 13.65 10.92 -10.02
CA VAL A 36 12.23 10.91 -10.40
C VAL A 36 12.04 11.73 -11.67
N ARG A 37 11.59 11.07 -12.73
CA ARG A 37 11.20 11.72 -13.98
C ARG A 37 9.76 12.19 -13.88
N VAL A 38 9.53 13.48 -14.16
CA VAL A 38 8.20 14.06 -14.19
C VAL A 38 7.77 14.21 -15.65
N PRO A 39 6.67 13.55 -16.08
CA PRO A 39 6.13 13.74 -17.41
C PRO A 39 5.76 15.21 -17.64
N LYS A 40 6.15 15.76 -18.78
CA LYS A 40 5.80 17.14 -19.19
C LYS A 40 4.59 17.18 -20.14
N VAL A 41 3.95 16.04 -20.33
CA VAL A 41 2.80 15.83 -21.21
C VAL A 41 1.51 15.82 -20.39
N SER A 42 0.41 16.25 -21.01
CA SER A 42 -0.94 16.20 -20.43
C SER A 42 -1.63 14.85 -20.67
N GLU A 43 -1.08 14.01 -21.53
CA GLU A 43 -1.60 12.68 -21.84
C GLU A 43 -0.47 11.68 -21.68
N LEU A 44 -0.72 10.61 -20.93
CA LEU A 44 0.28 9.62 -20.58
C LEU A 44 -0.30 8.23 -20.76
N GLU A 45 0.30 7.45 -21.64
CA GLU A 45 -0.02 6.05 -21.87
C GLU A 45 1.13 5.20 -21.34
N GLU A 46 0.93 4.59 -20.18
CA GLU A 46 1.96 3.82 -19.49
C GLU A 46 1.33 2.64 -18.75
N PRO A 47 2.08 1.57 -18.47
CA PRO A 47 1.58 0.47 -17.66
C PRO A 47 1.32 0.93 -16.23
N SER A 48 0.11 0.69 -15.74
CA SER A 48 -0.22 0.79 -14.33
C SER A 48 0.09 -0.53 -13.63
N PRO A 49 0.82 -0.52 -12.49
CA PRO A 49 1.05 -1.70 -11.67
C PRO A 49 -0.18 -2.02 -10.80
N PRO A 50 -1.39 -2.01 -11.34
CA PRO A 50 -2.66 -1.77 -10.61
C PRO A 50 -2.68 -0.87 -9.35
N SER A 51 -1.83 0.17 -9.26
CA SER A 51 -1.77 1.01 -8.06
C SER A 51 -2.92 2.01 -8.01
N VAL A 52 -3.71 1.98 -6.94
CA VAL A 52 -4.79 2.94 -6.69
C VAL A 52 -4.77 3.37 -5.22
N PHE A 53 -4.77 4.69 -4.99
CA PHE A 53 -4.87 5.26 -3.65
C PHE A 53 -6.17 6.07 -3.48
N VAL A 54 -6.94 5.76 -2.45
CA VAL A 54 -8.15 6.51 -2.06
C VAL A 54 -7.85 7.32 -0.79
N GLY A 55 -7.84 8.64 -0.93
CA GLY A 55 -7.55 9.55 0.17
C GLY A 55 -8.71 9.69 1.17
N ARG A 56 -8.39 9.98 2.43
CA ARG A 56 -9.37 10.26 3.50
C ARG A 56 -9.78 11.74 3.61
N VAL A 57 -8.94 12.64 3.11
CA VAL A 57 -9.15 14.09 3.24
C VAL A 57 -10.25 14.52 2.29
N GLY A 58 -11.23 15.28 2.79
CA GLY A 58 -12.38 15.75 2.02
C GLY A 58 -13.64 14.88 2.12
N TYR A 59 -13.60 13.80 2.92
CA TYR A 59 -14.73 12.88 3.10
C TYR A 59 -16.05 13.64 3.38
N PRO A 60 -17.16 13.34 2.67
CA PRO A 60 -17.39 12.17 1.79
C PRO A 60 -16.95 12.34 0.32
N ARG A 61 -16.38 13.49 -0.08
CA ARG A 61 -15.79 13.68 -1.41
C ARG A 61 -14.29 13.46 -1.35
N VAL A 62 -13.88 12.27 -1.77
CA VAL A 62 -12.50 11.81 -1.64
C VAL A 62 -11.74 11.97 -2.94
N ARG A 63 -10.41 11.99 -2.82
CA ARG A 63 -9.50 11.92 -3.97
C ARG A 63 -9.15 10.47 -4.25
N VAL A 64 -9.33 10.04 -5.49
CA VAL A 64 -8.92 8.71 -5.97
C VAL A 64 -7.78 8.91 -6.95
N ALA A 65 -6.68 8.20 -6.73
CA ALA A 65 -5.44 8.41 -7.45
C ALA A 65 -4.89 7.07 -7.96
N PRO A 66 -5.38 6.57 -9.12
CA PRO A 66 -4.65 5.56 -9.88
C PRO A 66 -3.27 6.07 -10.27
N ALA A 67 -2.31 5.16 -10.38
CA ALA A 67 -0.93 5.47 -10.73
C ALA A 67 -0.41 4.63 -11.89
N VAL A 68 0.47 5.23 -12.69
CA VAL A 68 1.18 4.58 -13.80
C VAL A 68 2.69 4.64 -13.59
N ALA A 69 3.39 3.61 -14.05
CA ALA A 69 4.84 3.48 -13.92
C ALA A 69 5.55 4.16 -15.11
N ALA A 70 5.70 5.48 -15.05
CA ALA A 70 6.37 6.27 -16.09
C ALA A 70 7.90 6.09 -16.12
N ALA A 71 8.47 5.50 -15.06
CA ALA A 71 9.87 5.13 -14.99
C ALA A 71 9.95 3.62 -15.23
N GLY A 72 10.38 3.22 -16.44
CA GLY A 72 10.48 1.82 -16.84
C GLY A 72 11.11 0.89 -15.79
N GLY A 73 10.71 -0.38 -15.83
CA GLY A 73 11.01 -1.39 -14.82
C GLY A 73 9.92 -2.45 -14.81
N ASP A 74 10.05 -3.46 -13.94
CA ASP A 74 9.01 -4.46 -13.76
C ASP A 74 7.88 -3.90 -12.90
N ALA A 75 6.84 -3.39 -13.56
CA ALA A 75 5.64 -2.88 -12.90
C ALA A 75 4.90 -3.96 -12.09
N GLU A 76 5.12 -5.25 -12.34
CA GLU A 76 4.44 -6.33 -11.62
C GLU A 76 4.79 -6.32 -10.12
N LEU A 77 6.02 -5.92 -9.78
CA LEU A 77 6.51 -5.86 -8.39
C LEU A 77 6.01 -4.64 -7.61
N TYR A 78 5.55 -3.58 -8.28
CA TYR A 78 5.26 -2.27 -7.66
C TYR A 78 4.03 -2.26 -6.73
N GLU A 79 3.23 -3.31 -6.78
CA GLU A 79 2.00 -3.49 -5.98
C GLU A 79 1.90 -4.90 -5.37
N ARG A 80 3.08 -5.47 -5.06
CA ARG A 80 3.23 -6.69 -4.24
C ARG A 80 4.05 -6.44 -2.98
N PRO A 81 3.51 -5.70 -1.99
CA PRO A 81 4.19 -5.44 -0.73
C PRO A 81 4.70 -6.70 0.00
N GLU A 82 4.02 -7.83 -0.20
CA GLU A 82 4.38 -9.13 0.35
C GLU A 82 5.78 -9.61 -0.12
N GLU A 83 6.20 -9.21 -1.33
CA GLU A 83 7.50 -9.57 -1.92
C GLU A 83 8.61 -8.55 -1.58
N TRP A 84 8.27 -7.37 -1.04
CA TRP A 84 9.25 -6.30 -0.74
C TRP A 84 10.13 -6.58 0.47
N LEU A 85 9.78 -7.57 1.30
CA LEU A 85 10.56 -7.88 2.51
C LEU A 85 12.01 -8.32 2.22
N GLY A 86 12.33 -8.71 0.99
CA GLY A 86 13.70 -9.03 0.57
C GLY A 86 14.43 -7.88 -0.12
N MET A 87 13.74 -6.77 -0.43
CA MET A 87 14.24 -5.71 -1.29
C MET A 87 14.97 -4.62 -0.48
N PRO A 88 16.00 -3.99 -1.07
CA PRO A 88 16.66 -2.87 -0.44
C PRO A 88 15.76 -1.61 -0.48
N LEU A 89 15.87 -0.77 0.56
CA LEU A 89 14.96 0.38 0.74
C LEU A 89 14.97 1.37 -0.43
N ASP A 90 16.14 1.59 -1.03
CA ASP A 90 16.31 2.44 -2.20
C ASP A 90 15.54 1.94 -3.43
N GLU A 91 15.45 0.62 -3.61
CA GLU A 91 14.63 0.03 -4.66
C GLU A 91 13.14 0.23 -4.40
N VAL A 92 12.68 0.00 -3.17
CA VAL A 92 11.28 0.26 -2.78
C VAL A 92 10.94 1.75 -2.98
N LEU A 93 11.82 2.66 -2.54
CA LEU A 93 11.65 4.09 -2.75
C LEU A 93 11.60 4.45 -4.23
N ARG A 94 12.46 3.86 -5.06
CA ARG A 94 12.46 4.07 -6.52
C ARG A 94 11.15 3.63 -7.16
N MET A 95 10.64 2.45 -6.80
CA MET A 95 9.35 1.97 -7.30
C MET A 95 8.21 2.92 -6.91
N ARG A 96 8.14 3.32 -5.63
CA ARG A 96 7.06 4.18 -5.12
C ARG A 96 7.11 5.61 -5.63
N LEU A 97 8.30 6.20 -5.72
CA LEU A 97 8.49 7.57 -6.19
C LEU A 97 8.48 7.68 -7.73
N GLY A 98 8.71 6.58 -8.44
CA GLY A 98 8.59 6.51 -9.90
C GLY A 98 7.15 6.44 -10.42
N LEU A 99 6.16 6.28 -9.52
CA LEU A 99 4.75 6.27 -9.89
C LEU A 99 4.20 7.68 -10.09
N VAL A 100 3.56 7.89 -11.24
CA VAL A 100 2.86 9.13 -11.57
C VAL A 100 1.37 8.92 -11.34
N ARG A 101 0.75 9.80 -10.56
CA ARG A 101 -0.66 9.66 -10.14
C ARG A 101 -1.59 10.63 -10.86
N GLY A 102 -2.67 10.10 -11.42
CA GLY A 102 -3.80 10.88 -11.91
C GLY A 102 -4.84 11.04 -10.82
N VAL A 103 -5.02 12.25 -10.30
CA VAL A 103 -5.91 12.52 -9.16
C VAL A 103 -7.31 12.90 -9.66
N LEU A 104 -8.28 12.05 -9.36
CA LEU A 104 -9.71 12.24 -9.60
C LEU A 104 -10.42 12.61 -8.29
N GLN A 105 -11.54 13.33 -8.38
CA GLN A 105 -12.44 13.55 -7.24
C GLN A 105 -13.72 12.74 -7.41
N ALA A 106 -14.13 12.01 -6.36
CA ALA A 106 -15.34 11.21 -6.38
C ALA A 106 -16.07 11.26 -5.04
N ASP A 107 -17.40 11.16 -5.09
CA ASP A 107 -18.21 10.93 -3.90
C ASP A 107 -18.17 9.44 -3.55
N ILE A 108 -17.89 9.12 -2.28
CA ILE A 108 -17.78 7.74 -1.82
C ILE A 108 -19.03 6.89 -2.07
N ARG A 109 -20.21 7.51 -2.20
CA ARG A 109 -21.49 6.83 -2.45
C ARG A 109 -21.69 6.43 -3.90
N LYS A 110 -20.82 6.87 -4.82
CA LYS A 110 -20.91 6.60 -6.25
C LYS A 110 -19.66 5.86 -6.76
N PRO A 111 -19.32 4.67 -6.22
CA PRO A 111 -18.14 3.93 -6.67
C PRO A 111 -18.21 3.55 -8.15
N GLY A 112 -19.41 3.32 -8.70
CA GLY A 112 -19.61 3.02 -10.12
C GLY A 112 -19.21 4.13 -11.09
N ALA A 113 -19.01 5.38 -10.62
CA ALA A 113 -18.47 6.44 -11.47
C ALA A 113 -16.99 6.24 -11.83
N LEU A 114 -16.32 5.31 -11.16
CA LEU A 114 -14.90 4.98 -11.33
C LEU A 114 -14.72 3.50 -11.72
N GLU A 115 -15.58 2.98 -12.59
CA GLU A 115 -15.55 1.57 -13.01
C GLU A 115 -14.18 1.15 -13.57
N GLU A 116 -13.58 1.97 -14.43
CA GLU A 116 -12.24 1.71 -14.99
C GLU A 116 -11.16 1.61 -13.90
N VAL A 117 -11.24 2.46 -12.87
CA VAL A 117 -10.32 2.43 -11.73
C VAL A 117 -10.57 1.21 -10.85
N ALA A 118 -11.83 0.78 -10.71
CA ALA A 118 -12.18 -0.42 -9.97
C ALA A 118 -11.65 -1.68 -10.65
N LEU A 119 -11.84 -1.79 -11.97
CA LEU A 119 -11.29 -2.87 -12.79
C LEU A 119 -9.75 -2.90 -12.73
N LEU A 120 -9.12 -1.72 -12.81
CA LEU A 120 -7.68 -1.58 -12.62
C LEU A 120 -7.24 -2.13 -11.26
N ALA A 121 -7.83 -1.65 -10.15
CA ALA A 121 -7.44 -2.05 -8.80
C ALA A 121 -7.61 -3.55 -8.52
N MET A 122 -8.51 -4.23 -9.23
CA MET A 122 -8.74 -5.66 -9.15
C MET A 122 -7.73 -6.50 -9.95
N SER A 123 -6.92 -5.89 -10.81
CA SER A 123 -5.95 -6.63 -11.61
C SER A 123 -4.79 -7.17 -10.76
N SER A 124 -4.31 -8.36 -11.12
CA SER A 124 -3.10 -8.98 -10.55
C SER A 124 -1.84 -8.71 -11.36
N LYS A 125 -1.97 -8.13 -12.57
CA LYS A 125 -0.87 -7.82 -13.49
C LYS A 125 -0.92 -6.36 -13.91
N PRO A 126 0.21 -5.80 -14.38
CA PRO A 126 0.19 -4.48 -14.99
C PRO A 126 -0.78 -4.39 -16.17
N VAL A 127 -1.46 -3.26 -16.28
CA VAL A 127 -2.43 -2.97 -17.36
C VAL A 127 -2.06 -1.65 -18.00
N GLU A 128 -2.11 -1.57 -19.33
CA GLU A 128 -1.91 -0.30 -20.04
C GLU A 128 -3.07 0.65 -19.77
N VAL A 129 -2.73 1.87 -19.34
CA VAL A 129 -3.69 2.90 -18.97
C VAL A 129 -3.30 4.22 -19.61
N GLU A 130 -4.29 4.88 -20.21
CA GLU A 130 -4.23 6.27 -20.65
C GLU A 130 -4.73 7.16 -19.51
N VAL A 131 -3.89 8.10 -19.07
CA VAL A 131 -4.26 9.13 -18.09
C VAL A 131 -4.20 10.49 -18.78
N ARG A 132 -5.37 11.13 -18.89
CA ARG A 132 -5.50 12.50 -19.39
C ARG A 132 -5.56 13.47 -18.21
N PHE A 133 -4.54 14.30 -18.10
CA PHE A 133 -4.40 15.33 -17.09
C PHE A 133 -4.95 16.68 -17.57
N ALA A 134 -5.57 17.44 -16.68
CA ALA A 134 -5.99 18.82 -16.95
C ALA A 134 -4.80 19.74 -17.23
N ARG A 135 -3.65 19.44 -16.59
CA ARG A 135 -2.35 20.08 -16.81
C ARG A 135 -1.24 19.05 -16.61
N PRO A 136 -0.07 19.20 -17.24
CA PRO A 136 1.06 18.31 -17.01
C PRO A 136 1.34 18.11 -15.51
N PRO A 137 1.63 16.88 -15.07
CA PRO A 137 1.83 16.56 -13.65
C PRO A 137 2.99 17.35 -13.08
N ARG A 138 2.89 17.71 -11.80
CA ARG A 138 3.93 18.49 -11.12
C ARG A 138 4.90 17.58 -10.37
N PRO A 139 6.18 17.97 -10.25
CA PRO A 139 7.08 17.35 -9.28
C PRO A 139 6.45 17.51 -7.90
N SER A 140 6.04 16.39 -7.31
CA SER A 140 5.58 16.39 -5.93
C SER A 140 6.03 15.09 -5.30
N VAL A 141 7.06 15.17 -4.46
CA VAL A 141 7.38 14.07 -3.57
C VAL A 141 6.70 14.35 -2.25
N ARG A 142 5.84 13.43 -1.82
CA ARG A 142 5.20 13.50 -0.51
C ARG A 142 5.61 12.30 0.32
N LEU A 143 6.14 12.61 1.50
CA LEU A 143 6.44 11.65 2.55
C LEU A 143 5.43 11.90 3.66
N ASP A 144 4.75 10.85 4.07
CA ASP A 144 3.74 10.87 5.12
C ASP A 144 4.04 9.70 6.07
N LEU A 145 3.76 9.87 7.35
CA LEU A 145 3.97 8.78 8.33
C LEU A 145 2.91 7.69 8.24
N PHE A 146 1.80 7.96 7.56
CA PHE A 146 0.61 7.12 7.47
C PHE A 146 0.23 6.75 6.03
N ALA A 147 1.05 7.13 5.05
CA ALA A 147 0.85 6.78 3.65
C ALA A 147 2.21 6.45 3.00
N PRO A 148 2.24 5.59 1.98
CA PRO A 148 3.48 5.30 1.28
C PRO A 148 4.04 6.58 0.63
N PRO A 149 5.36 6.64 0.39
CA PRO A 149 5.97 7.70 -0.41
C PRO A 149 5.25 7.84 -1.74
N PHE A 150 4.95 9.09 -2.11
CA PHE A 150 4.28 9.38 -3.36
C PHE A 150 5.21 10.14 -4.31
N GLY A 151 5.24 9.65 -5.55
CA GLY A 151 5.81 10.35 -6.69
C GLY A 151 4.90 11.44 -7.26
N PRO A 152 5.24 11.93 -8.47
CA PRO A 152 4.56 13.03 -9.16
C PRO A 152 3.05 12.82 -9.27
N ALA A 153 2.32 13.92 -9.32
CA ALA A 153 0.87 13.88 -9.43
C ALA A 153 0.33 15.05 -10.26
N GLY A 154 -0.77 14.79 -10.95
CA GLY A 154 -1.56 15.79 -11.68
C GLY A 154 -3.04 15.56 -11.47
N GLU A 155 -3.85 16.60 -11.64
CA GLU A 155 -5.31 16.43 -11.69
C GLU A 155 -5.68 15.75 -13.00
N ALA A 156 -6.41 14.64 -12.90
CA ALA A 156 -6.86 13.88 -14.06
C ALA A 156 -8.28 14.28 -14.45
N GLU A 157 -8.52 14.43 -15.75
CA GLU A 157 -9.86 14.58 -16.32
C GLU A 157 -10.47 13.21 -16.57
N ARG A 158 -9.65 12.26 -17.05
CA ARG A 158 -10.07 10.91 -17.40
C ARG A 158 -8.93 9.91 -17.21
N VAL A 159 -9.31 8.70 -16.84
CA VAL A 159 -8.42 7.52 -16.81
C VAL A 159 -9.12 6.45 -17.63
N ARG A 160 -8.41 5.91 -18.63
CA ARG A 160 -8.93 4.89 -19.54
C ARG A 160 -8.03 3.67 -19.58
N LEU A 161 -8.60 2.47 -19.41
CA LEU A 161 -7.94 1.21 -19.63
C LEU A 161 -7.78 0.98 -21.15
N LEU A 162 -6.53 0.81 -21.59
CA LEU A 162 -6.21 0.41 -22.96
C LEU A 162 -6.03 -1.12 -23.07
N GLY A 163 -5.56 -1.75 -21.99
CA GLY A 163 -5.41 -3.20 -21.88
C GLY A 163 -6.52 -3.87 -21.06
N ASN A 164 -6.59 -5.21 -21.18
CA ASN A 164 -7.52 -6.03 -20.39
C ASN A 164 -6.93 -6.34 -19.00
N PRO A 165 -7.63 -5.98 -17.90
CA PRO A 165 -7.21 -6.35 -16.56
C PRO A 165 -7.21 -7.86 -16.33
N ALA A 166 -6.10 -8.39 -15.82
CA ALA A 166 -6.04 -9.77 -15.35
C ALA A 166 -6.67 -9.89 -13.95
N VAL A 167 -7.97 -10.17 -13.87
CA VAL A 167 -8.68 -10.33 -12.59
C VAL A 167 -8.71 -11.82 -12.19
N PRO A 168 -8.27 -12.20 -10.97
CA PRO A 168 -8.42 -13.57 -10.50
C PRO A 168 -9.88 -14.00 -10.44
N ARG A 169 -10.20 -15.23 -10.86
CA ARG A 169 -11.57 -15.78 -10.86
C ARG A 169 -12.32 -15.62 -9.53
N PRO A 170 -11.71 -15.85 -8.35
CA PRO A 170 -12.40 -15.63 -7.07
C PRO A 170 -12.84 -14.16 -6.89
N LEU A 171 -12.00 -13.22 -7.31
CA LEU A 171 -12.26 -11.78 -7.23
C LEU A 171 -13.33 -11.34 -8.23
N GLU A 172 -13.27 -11.83 -9.46
CA GLU A 172 -14.29 -11.60 -10.47
C GLU A 172 -15.67 -12.07 -10.01
N ARG A 173 -15.75 -13.28 -9.43
CA ARG A 173 -17.00 -13.81 -8.86
C ARG A 173 -17.51 -12.96 -7.70
N ALA A 174 -16.64 -12.54 -6.78
CA ALA A 174 -17.02 -11.68 -5.66
C ALA A 174 -17.48 -10.29 -6.14
N TYR A 175 -16.87 -9.76 -7.19
CA TYR A 175 -17.26 -8.49 -7.80
C TYR A 175 -18.63 -8.57 -8.49
N GLY A 176 -18.91 -9.66 -9.20
CA GLY A 176 -20.19 -9.90 -9.88
C GLY A 176 -21.35 -10.28 -8.95
N ASP A 177 -21.08 -10.80 -7.75
CA ASP A 177 -22.10 -11.17 -6.77
C ASP A 177 -22.61 -9.94 -5.99
N GLY A 178 -23.75 -9.41 -6.44
CA GLY A 178 -24.39 -8.25 -5.83
C GLY A 178 -25.04 -8.49 -4.46
N GLY A 179 -25.20 -9.75 -4.05
CA GLY A 179 -25.75 -10.14 -2.76
C GLY A 179 -24.68 -10.41 -1.70
N LEU A 180 -23.44 -10.65 -2.12
CA LEU A 180 -22.35 -11.03 -1.22
C LEU A 180 -21.96 -9.88 -0.28
N ARG A 181 -21.99 -10.13 1.02
CA ARG A 181 -21.53 -9.16 2.03
C ARG A 181 -20.02 -8.97 1.95
N ALA A 182 -19.55 -7.75 2.22
CA ALA A 182 -18.13 -7.42 2.08
C ALA A 182 -17.23 -8.27 2.99
N GLU A 183 -17.66 -8.53 4.23
CA GLU A 183 -16.97 -9.43 5.18
C GLU A 183 -16.78 -10.83 4.61
N GLU A 184 -17.84 -11.40 4.04
CA GLU A 184 -17.82 -12.74 3.47
C GLU A 184 -16.98 -12.79 2.19
N ALA A 185 -17.05 -11.77 1.34
CA ALA A 185 -16.20 -11.63 0.18
C ALA A 185 -14.71 -11.63 0.57
N VAL A 186 -14.32 -10.83 1.57
CA VAL A 186 -12.93 -10.74 2.05
C VAL A 186 -12.43 -12.10 2.53
N VAL A 187 -13.21 -12.81 3.35
CA VAL A 187 -12.85 -14.15 3.85
C VAL A 187 -12.67 -15.14 2.69
N ARG A 188 -13.64 -15.22 1.76
CA ARG A 188 -13.56 -16.13 0.61
C ARG A 188 -12.34 -15.87 -0.26
N LEU A 189 -11.99 -14.60 -0.49
CA LEU A 189 -10.82 -14.22 -1.28
C LEU A 189 -9.52 -14.62 -0.58
N TYR A 190 -9.43 -14.38 0.73
CA TYR A 190 -8.30 -14.77 1.54
C TYR A 190 -8.10 -16.30 1.53
N GLU A 191 -9.17 -17.08 1.76
CA GLU A 191 -9.13 -18.55 1.72
C GLU A 191 -8.78 -19.09 0.32
N SER A 192 -9.13 -18.35 -0.73
CA SER A 192 -8.77 -18.68 -2.13
C SER A 192 -7.33 -18.30 -2.50
N GLY A 193 -6.55 -17.75 -1.57
CA GLY A 193 -5.14 -17.39 -1.80
C GLY A 193 -4.93 -16.08 -2.57
N VAL A 194 -5.95 -15.21 -2.66
CA VAL A 194 -5.76 -13.87 -3.25
C VAL A 194 -4.89 -13.03 -2.28
N PRO A 195 -3.82 -12.35 -2.75
CA PRO A 195 -2.98 -11.52 -1.89
C PRO A 195 -3.78 -10.48 -1.10
N VAL A 196 -3.44 -10.30 0.17
CA VAL A 196 -4.16 -9.38 1.07
C VAL A 196 -4.09 -7.95 0.54
N SER A 197 -2.94 -7.53 -0.01
CA SER A 197 -2.80 -6.21 -0.66
C SER A 197 -3.80 -5.99 -1.80
N GLN A 198 -4.05 -7.03 -2.62
CA GLN A 198 -5.03 -6.96 -3.71
C GLN A 198 -6.47 -6.90 -3.17
N ILE A 199 -6.79 -7.64 -2.11
CA ILE A 199 -8.09 -7.58 -1.43
C ILE A 199 -8.32 -6.17 -0.86
N GLN A 200 -7.32 -5.58 -0.21
CA GLN A 200 -7.36 -4.22 0.33
C GLN A 200 -7.57 -3.17 -0.78
N ARG A 201 -6.91 -3.31 -1.94
CA ARG A 201 -7.15 -2.42 -3.10
C ARG A 201 -8.58 -2.54 -3.62
N ALA A 202 -9.05 -3.76 -3.88
CA ALA A 202 -10.41 -4.03 -4.34
C ALA A 202 -11.48 -3.49 -3.36
N PHE A 203 -11.27 -3.69 -2.05
CA PHE A 203 -12.15 -3.16 -1.02
C PHE A 203 -12.15 -1.62 -1.00
N SER A 204 -10.99 -0.98 -1.20
CA SER A 204 -10.83 0.48 -1.18
C SER A 204 -11.61 1.17 -2.30
N VAL A 205 -11.63 0.57 -3.49
CA VAL A 205 -12.40 1.07 -4.65
C VAL A 205 -13.88 0.67 -4.62
N GLY A 206 -14.34 0.03 -3.54
CA GLY A 206 -15.73 -0.38 -3.38
C GLY A 206 -16.12 -1.54 -4.31
N ALA A 207 -15.19 -2.40 -4.71
CA ALA A 207 -15.47 -3.57 -5.53
C ALA A 207 -16.14 -4.71 -4.75
N LEU A 208 -16.04 -4.72 -3.42
CA LEU A 208 -16.54 -5.79 -2.57
C LEU A 208 -17.79 -5.34 -1.78
N GLY A 209 -18.72 -6.27 -1.57
CA GLY A 209 -19.95 -6.06 -0.82
C GLY A 209 -21.20 -5.95 -1.68
N CYS A 210 -22.36 -5.83 -1.03
CA CYS A 210 -23.65 -5.79 -1.71
C CYS A 210 -23.76 -4.53 -2.58
N PHE A 211 -24.31 -4.63 -3.80
CA PHE A 211 -24.31 -3.51 -4.77
C PHE A 211 -24.84 -2.18 -4.21
N ARG A 212 -25.93 -2.23 -3.43
CA ARG A 212 -26.54 -1.02 -2.84
C ARG A 212 -25.71 -0.39 -1.70
N GLN A 213 -24.74 -1.12 -1.18
CA GLN A 213 -23.92 -0.72 -0.02
C GLN A 213 -22.45 -0.48 -0.37
N ARG A 214 -22.02 -0.80 -1.61
CA ARG A 214 -20.68 -0.51 -2.11
C ARG A 214 -20.40 0.99 -2.00
N LYS A 215 -19.23 1.31 -1.45
CA LYS A 215 -18.73 2.67 -1.28
C LYS A 215 -17.23 2.67 -1.49
N LEU A 216 -16.69 3.79 -1.93
CA LEU A 216 -15.24 4.01 -1.85
C LEU A 216 -14.84 4.09 -0.37
N VAL A 217 -13.78 3.38 -0.02
CA VAL A 217 -13.22 3.34 1.34
C VAL A 217 -11.80 3.88 1.25
N PRO A 218 -11.44 4.94 1.99
CA PRO A 218 -10.07 5.41 2.08
C PRO A 218 -9.09 4.27 2.33
N THR A 219 -7.96 4.24 1.62
CA THR A 219 -7.03 3.10 1.61
C THR A 219 -6.59 2.69 3.01
N ARG A 220 -6.33 3.67 3.90
CA ARG A 220 -6.00 3.39 5.30
C ARG A 220 -7.10 2.62 6.03
N TRP A 221 -8.37 2.98 5.84
CA TRP A 221 -9.49 2.28 6.46
C TRP A 221 -9.73 0.93 5.81
N SER A 222 -9.47 0.80 4.51
CA SER A 222 -9.52 -0.47 3.79
C SER A 222 -8.53 -1.48 4.36
N ILE A 223 -7.28 -1.07 4.57
CA ILE A 223 -6.23 -1.88 5.21
C ILE A 223 -6.72 -2.39 6.57
N THR A 224 -7.12 -1.49 7.46
CA THR A 224 -7.59 -1.86 8.81
C THR A 224 -8.84 -2.77 8.76
N ALA A 225 -9.80 -2.50 7.87
CA ALA A 225 -11.03 -3.28 7.79
C ALA A 225 -10.77 -4.70 7.29
N VAL A 226 -9.99 -4.86 6.23
CA VAL A 226 -9.64 -6.17 5.68
C VAL A 226 -8.83 -6.98 6.70
N ASP A 227 -7.84 -6.37 7.35
CA ASP A 227 -7.02 -7.03 8.35
C ASP A 227 -7.85 -7.48 9.56
N ASP A 228 -8.78 -6.65 10.04
CA ASP A 228 -9.69 -7.00 11.14
C ASP A 228 -10.64 -8.15 10.77
N ILE A 229 -11.21 -8.13 9.56
CA ILE A 229 -12.09 -9.20 9.07
C ILE A 229 -11.33 -10.54 9.00
N ILE A 230 -10.16 -10.55 8.37
CA ILE A 230 -9.32 -11.76 8.25
C ILE A 230 -8.89 -12.24 9.64
N SER A 231 -8.44 -11.33 10.51
CA SER A 231 -7.99 -11.66 11.86
C SER A 231 -9.10 -12.29 12.70
N ARG A 232 -10.32 -11.72 12.68
CA ARG A 232 -11.47 -12.30 13.39
C ARG A 232 -11.85 -13.67 12.86
N HIS A 233 -11.76 -13.88 11.54
CA HIS A 233 -11.99 -15.17 10.94
C HIS A 233 -10.94 -16.20 11.43
N LEU A 234 -9.65 -15.86 11.41
CA LEU A 234 -8.57 -16.73 11.87
C LEU A 234 -8.64 -17.01 13.37
N LEU A 235 -9.02 -16.02 14.19
CA LEU A 235 -9.15 -16.18 15.64
C LEU A 235 -10.21 -17.24 16.03
N LYS A 236 -11.23 -17.48 15.20
CA LYS A 236 -12.18 -18.58 15.43
C LYS A 236 -11.49 -19.94 15.42
N ARG A 237 -10.51 -20.13 14.53
CA ARG A 237 -9.70 -21.36 14.44
C ARG A 237 -8.72 -21.44 15.60
N VAL A 238 -8.02 -20.34 15.89
CA VAL A 238 -7.02 -20.29 16.96
C VAL A 238 -7.62 -20.64 18.33
N ARG A 239 -8.84 -20.16 18.62
CA ARG A 239 -9.55 -20.48 19.87
C ARG A 239 -9.93 -21.95 20.04
N GLY A 240 -9.90 -22.74 18.96
CA GLY A 240 -10.16 -24.18 18.99
C GLY A 240 -8.89 -25.04 19.11
N LEU A 241 -7.70 -24.42 19.16
CA LEU A 241 -6.43 -25.13 19.35
C LEU A 241 -6.21 -25.45 20.83
N GLU A 242 -5.35 -26.43 21.10
CA GLU A 242 -4.93 -26.77 22.46
C GLU A 242 -4.19 -25.60 23.12
N HIS A 243 -4.35 -25.50 24.44
CA HIS A 243 -3.66 -24.48 25.22
C HIS A 243 -2.15 -24.71 25.23
N LEU A 244 -1.40 -23.62 25.34
CA LEU A 244 0.04 -23.67 25.56
C LEU A 244 0.34 -23.88 27.04
N ASP A 245 1.31 -24.73 27.35
CA ASP A 245 1.75 -24.98 28.73
C ASP A 245 2.92 -24.08 29.16
N LYS A 246 3.49 -23.33 28.22
CA LYS A 246 4.66 -22.47 28.44
C LYS A 246 4.62 -21.22 27.59
N TYR A 247 5.37 -20.21 28.02
CA TYR A 247 5.64 -19.04 27.21
C TYR A 247 6.43 -19.44 25.96
N LEU A 248 5.98 -18.97 24.80
CA LEU A 248 6.74 -19.03 23.57
C LEU A 248 7.18 -17.61 23.21
N PHE A 249 8.48 -17.46 22.99
CA PHE A 249 9.10 -16.19 22.64
C PHE A 249 9.65 -16.27 21.22
N PHE A 250 9.27 -15.31 20.39
CA PHE A 250 9.75 -15.18 19.03
C PHE A 250 10.31 -13.77 18.83
N GLU A 251 11.53 -13.68 18.32
CA GLU A 251 12.15 -12.42 17.94
C GLU A 251 12.46 -12.44 16.43
N ARG A 252 12.18 -11.33 15.76
CA ARG A 252 12.60 -11.09 14.38
C ARG A 252 13.18 -9.67 14.28
N LYS A 253 14.44 -9.58 13.87
CA LYS A 253 15.05 -8.30 13.50
C LYS A 253 14.93 -8.10 12.00
N TYR A 254 14.37 -6.97 11.59
CA TYR A 254 14.15 -6.64 10.18
C TYR A 254 14.16 -5.13 9.94
N ALA A 255 14.89 -4.68 8.93
CA ALA A 255 15.00 -3.27 8.53
C ALA A 255 15.29 -2.31 9.71
N ASP A 256 16.24 -2.69 10.58
CA ASP A 256 16.60 -1.99 11.83
C ASP A 256 15.53 -1.98 12.94
N ASN A 257 14.35 -2.55 12.70
CA ASN A 257 13.32 -2.76 13.72
C ASN A 257 13.46 -4.16 14.35
N THR A 258 13.00 -4.29 15.58
CA THR A 258 12.89 -5.57 16.29
C THR A 258 11.43 -5.85 16.58
N PHE A 259 10.94 -6.98 16.08
CA PHE A 259 9.59 -7.48 16.31
C PHE A 259 9.66 -8.63 17.30
N VAL A 260 8.83 -8.57 18.33
CA VAL A 260 8.74 -9.61 19.35
C VAL A 260 7.30 -10.08 19.45
N ALA A 261 7.10 -11.39 19.39
CA ALA A 261 5.84 -12.03 19.71
C ALA A 261 6.02 -12.92 20.94
N ILE A 262 5.17 -12.72 21.93
CA ILE A 262 5.13 -13.54 23.15
C ILE A 262 3.77 -14.21 23.20
N LEU A 263 3.72 -15.53 23.16
CA LEU A 263 2.50 -16.29 23.40
C LEU A 263 2.52 -16.75 24.87
N ALA A 264 1.46 -16.45 25.61
CA ALA A 264 1.36 -16.82 27.01
C ALA A 264 0.64 -18.18 27.17
N PRO A 265 0.94 -18.93 28.25
CA PRO A 265 0.25 -20.19 28.54
C PRO A 265 -1.22 -19.99 28.89
N GLY A 266 -2.04 -21.03 28.69
CA GLY A 266 -3.47 -21.03 29.00
C GLY A 266 -4.35 -20.59 27.81
N PRO A 267 -5.48 -19.87 28.07
CA PRO A 267 -6.33 -19.35 27.01
C PRO A 267 -5.57 -18.44 26.05
N TRP A 268 -6.01 -18.39 24.78
CA TRP A 268 -5.37 -17.59 23.74
C TRP A 268 -5.07 -16.15 24.21
N SER A 269 -3.79 -15.87 24.37
CA SER A 269 -3.26 -14.58 24.80
C SER A 269 -1.86 -14.39 24.22
N TYR A 270 -1.61 -13.20 23.67
CA TYR A 270 -0.33 -12.86 23.07
C TYR A 270 -0.02 -11.38 23.28
N GLU A 271 1.27 -11.07 23.28
CA GLU A 271 1.80 -9.72 23.19
C GLU A 271 2.59 -9.58 21.89
N TRP A 272 2.32 -8.51 21.13
CA TRP A 272 3.06 -8.13 19.94
C TRP A 272 3.73 -6.79 20.16
N ILE A 273 5.05 -6.78 20.11
CA ILE A 273 5.87 -5.61 20.41
C ILE A 273 6.70 -5.28 19.17
N GLU A 274 6.55 -4.06 18.69
CA GLU A 274 7.44 -3.49 17.67
C GLU A 274 8.35 -2.45 18.34
N ALA A 275 9.63 -2.79 18.46
CA ALA A 275 10.66 -1.84 18.85
C ALA A 275 11.29 -1.23 17.59
N TRP A 276 11.04 0.05 17.39
CA TRP A 276 11.62 0.81 16.29
C TRP A 276 13.13 0.96 16.50
N PHE A 277 13.90 1.17 15.43
CA PHE A 277 15.34 1.41 15.54
C PHE A 277 15.68 2.44 16.65
N PRO A 278 16.72 2.20 17.48
CA PRO A 278 17.06 3.06 18.60
C PRO A 278 17.69 4.39 18.15
N HIS A 279 17.68 5.39 19.05
CA HIS A 279 18.28 6.72 18.87
C HIS A 279 17.65 7.61 17.81
N THR A 280 16.33 7.57 17.72
CA THR A 280 15.54 8.27 16.69
C THR A 280 14.66 9.33 17.31
N THR A 281 13.90 10.05 16.50
CA THR A 281 12.85 10.94 17.01
C THR A 281 11.72 10.17 17.67
N TRP A 282 11.49 8.93 17.24
CA TRP A 282 10.36 8.11 17.67
C TRP A 282 10.75 7.05 18.71
N ASN A 283 12.05 6.80 18.89
CA ASN A 283 12.64 5.91 19.90
C ASN A 283 14.01 6.46 20.35
N PRO A 284 14.05 7.45 21.27
CA PRO A 284 15.25 8.22 21.64
C PRO A 284 16.36 7.41 22.34
#